data_AF-A0A8T0SBU5-F1
#
_entry.id   AF-A0A8T0SBU5-F1
#
_cell.length_a   1.000
_cell.length_b   1.000
_cell.length_c   1.000
_cell.angle_alpha   90.00
_cell.angle_beta   90.00
_cell.angle_gamma   90.00
#
_symmetry.space_group_name_H-M   'P 1'
#
loop_
_entity.id
_entity.type
_entity.pdbx_description
1 polymer ?
#
loop_
_entity_poly.entity_id
_entity_poly.type
_entity_poly.pdbx_seq_one_letter_code
_entity_poly.pdbx_strand_id
1 'polypeptide(L)'
;MATDELRSPQRPRRVIRAAAAWAAALSVAATLAFLLVAGRGPLPSACCGTSRSRHRPSSSPPDPVELTIVAAAHHKGAVCLDGSPPGYHLQTGSGGGSRSWLIHLEGGGWCDTVRSCSDRRMTFHGSSKFMQRHINFTGILSNDPALNPGTCTRLFVGLLKYSRKQEVF
;
A
#
# COMPACT_ATOMS: atom_id res chain seq x y z
N MET A 1 60.14 77.79 -26.60
CA MET A 1 59.46 76.73 -27.37
C MET A 1 59.14 75.61 -26.40
N ALA A 2 57.85 75.29 -26.29
CA ALA A 2 57.26 74.50 -25.21
C ALA A 2 57.49 72.99 -25.36
N THR A 3 57.54 72.32 -24.21
CA THR A 3 57.56 70.88 -23.98
C THR A 3 56.25 70.23 -24.38
N ASP A 4 56.30 69.12 -25.12
CA ASP A 4 55.14 68.29 -25.50
C ASP A 4 54.96 67.14 -24.49
N GLU A 5 53.85 67.16 -23.76
CA GLU A 5 53.44 66.18 -22.74
C GLU A 5 52.44 65.20 -23.38
N LEU A 6 52.85 63.93 -23.50
CA LEU A 6 52.05 62.86 -24.10
C LEU A 6 50.89 62.43 -23.16
N ARG A 7 49.66 62.88 -23.45
CA ARG A 7 48.45 62.53 -22.69
C ARG A 7 47.93 61.13 -23.05
N SER A 8 47.98 60.20 -22.08
CA SER A 8 47.37 58.86 -22.14
C SER A 8 45.83 58.88 -21.99
N PRO A 9 45.06 58.04 -22.72
CA PRO A 9 43.60 58.03 -22.63
C PRO A 9 43.11 57.18 -21.44
N GLN A 10 42.59 57.84 -20.41
CA GLN A 10 41.91 57.20 -19.28
C GLN A 10 40.53 56.66 -19.71
N ARG A 11 40.36 55.33 -19.81
CA ARG A 11 39.04 54.69 -20.01
C ARG A 11 38.18 54.81 -18.74
N PRO A 12 36.87 55.13 -18.84
CA PRO A 12 36.05 55.41 -17.67
C PRO A 12 35.70 54.14 -16.88
N ARG A 13 36.27 54.02 -15.68
CA ARG A 13 36.07 52.98 -14.66
C ARG A 13 34.60 52.63 -14.32
N ARG A 14 33.62 53.46 -14.70
CA ARG A 14 32.19 53.26 -14.45
C ARG A 14 31.56 52.14 -15.28
N VAL A 15 31.99 51.97 -16.53
CA VAL A 15 31.40 50.97 -17.45
C VAL A 15 31.73 49.54 -17.00
N ILE A 16 32.93 49.35 -16.46
CA ILE A 16 33.43 48.06 -15.98
C ILE A 16 32.65 47.60 -14.72
N ARG A 17 32.30 48.54 -13.84
CA ARG A 17 31.53 48.26 -12.62
C ARG A 17 30.07 47.88 -12.91
N ALA A 18 29.45 48.55 -13.88
CA ALA A 18 28.09 48.22 -14.31
C ALA A 18 28.03 46.81 -14.94
N ALA A 19 28.96 46.50 -15.87
CA ALA A 19 29.03 45.18 -16.51
C ALA A 19 29.23 44.03 -15.50
N ALA A 20 30.07 44.25 -14.47
CA ALA A 20 30.29 43.27 -13.40
C ALA A 20 29.05 43.05 -12.52
N ALA A 21 28.26 44.10 -12.24
CA ALA A 21 27.02 43.99 -11.47
C ALA A 21 25.92 43.22 -12.22
N TRP A 22 25.80 43.43 -13.54
CA TRP A 22 24.86 42.68 -14.38
C TRP A 22 25.25 41.20 -14.51
N ALA A 23 26.54 40.90 -14.63
CA ALA A 23 27.03 39.52 -14.67
C ALA A 23 26.70 38.77 -13.36
N ALA A 24 26.91 39.39 -12.21
CA ALA A 24 26.59 38.79 -10.91
C ALA A 24 25.07 38.55 -10.73
N ALA A 25 24.24 39.50 -11.15
CA ALA A 25 22.78 39.36 -11.05
C ALA A 25 22.23 38.22 -11.94
N LEU A 26 22.77 38.06 -13.16
CA LEU A 26 22.38 36.98 -14.06
C LEU A 26 22.80 35.60 -13.53
N SER A 27 23.96 35.49 -12.91
CA SER A 27 24.41 34.23 -12.27
C SER A 27 23.54 33.87 -11.06
N VAL A 28 23.15 34.84 -10.24
CA VAL A 28 22.26 34.61 -9.09
C VAL A 28 20.85 34.20 -9.56
N ALA A 29 20.30 34.84 -10.58
CA ALA A 29 19.00 34.47 -11.14
C ALA A 29 19.02 33.06 -11.78
N ALA A 30 20.08 32.71 -12.52
CA ALA A 30 20.23 31.39 -13.13
C ALA A 30 20.39 30.28 -12.08
N THR A 31 21.13 30.53 -11.00
CA THR A 31 21.29 29.56 -9.90
C THR A 31 20.01 29.39 -9.09
N LEU A 32 19.27 30.46 -8.79
CA LEU A 32 17.93 30.39 -8.17
C LEU A 32 16.93 29.63 -9.06
N ALA A 33 16.93 29.89 -10.37
CA ALA A 33 16.08 29.16 -11.31
C ALA A 33 16.44 27.66 -11.38
N PHE A 34 17.73 27.32 -11.38
CA PHE A 34 18.19 25.92 -11.37
C PHE A 34 17.79 25.19 -10.08
N LEU A 35 17.84 25.87 -8.92
CA LEU A 35 17.37 25.33 -7.64
C LEU A 35 15.84 25.13 -7.60
N LEU A 36 15.06 26.00 -8.26
CA LEU A 36 13.61 25.87 -8.36
C LEU A 36 13.17 24.76 -9.34
N VAL A 37 13.95 24.50 -10.39
CA VAL A 37 13.67 23.44 -11.38
C VAL A 37 14.19 22.07 -10.90
N ALA A 38 15.37 21.99 -10.30
CA ALA A 38 15.93 20.75 -9.76
C ALA A 38 15.32 20.36 -8.38
N GLY A 39 14.74 21.31 -7.65
CA GLY A 39 14.05 21.07 -6.37
C GLY A 39 12.66 20.44 -6.50
N ARG A 40 12.13 20.29 -7.72
CA ARG A 40 10.86 19.59 -8.01
C ARG A 40 11.09 18.18 -8.57
N GLY A 41 12.02 17.44 -7.96
CA GLY A 41 11.99 15.98 -8.10
C GLY A 41 10.60 15.46 -7.71
N PRO A 42 10.11 14.37 -8.34
CA PRO A 42 8.81 13.79 -7.97
C PRO A 42 8.82 13.57 -6.46
N LEU A 43 7.77 14.06 -5.76
CA LEU A 43 7.58 13.73 -4.36
C LEU A 43 7.73 12.21 -4.25
N PRO A 44 8.67 11.69 -3.43
CA PRO A 44 8.72 10.27 -3.22
C PRO A 44 7.35 9.87 -2.69
N SER A 45 6.65 9.00 -3.42
CA SER A 45 5.57 8.22 -2.85
C SER A 45 6.14 7.58 -1.59
N ALA A 46 5.86 8.19 -0.45
CA ALA A 46 6.18 7.67 0.86
C ALA A 46 5.27 6.46 1.10
N CYS A 47 5.59 5.36 0.42
CA CYS A 47 5.09 4.04 0.74
C CYS A 47 6.09 3.28 1.63
N CYS A 48 7.37 3.67 1.61
CA CYS A 48 8.38 3.20 2.55
C CYS A 48 9.20 4.40 3.04
N GLY A 49 9.12 4.71 4.34
CA GLY A 49 10.05 5.63 4.96
C GLY A 49 11.48 5.12 4.83
N THR A 50 12.42 6.01 4.52
CA THR A 50 13.86 5.78 4.65
C THR A 50 14.23 5.67 6.12
N SER A 51 13.88 4.54 6.75
CA SER A 51 14.66 4.08 7.88
C SER A 51 15.74 3.18 7.31
N ARG A 52 17.00 3.62 7.40
CA ARG A 52 18.16 2.72 7.38
C ARG A 52 18.17 1.87 8.65
N SER A 53 17.01 1.34 9.03
CA SER A 53 16.92 0.16 9.86
C SER A 53 17.25 -0.99 8.93
N ARG A 54 18.15 -1.88 9.36
CA ARG A 54 18.23 -3.21 8.79
C ARG A 54 16.80 -3.74 8.77
N HIS A 55 16.16 -3.80 7.60
CA HIS A 55 15.13 -4.79 7.36
C HIS A 55 15.85 -6.13 7.48
N ARG A 56 16.01 -6.56 8.73
CA ARG A 56 16.02 -7.97 9.04
C ARG A 56 14.72 -8.46 8.41
N PRO A 57 14.76 -9.30 7.37
CA PRO A 57 13.56 -10.02 7.00
C PRO A 57 13.10 -10.63 8.32
N SER A 58 11.88 -10.32 8.73
CA SER A 58 11.27 -11.01 9.86
C SER A 58 11.39 -12.49 9.51
N SER A 59 12.35 -13.17 10.14
CA SER A 59 12.62 -14.58 9.93
C SER A 59 11.57 -15.44 10.64
N SER A 60 10.58 -14.80 11.27
CA SER A 60 9.32 -15.42 11.64
C SER A 60 8.48 -15.56 10.36
N PRO A 61 8.05 -16.79 10.02
CA PRO A 61 6.95 -16.98 9.09
C PRO A 61 5.78 -16.06 9.49
N PRO A 62 5.04 -15.49 8.53
CA PRO A 62 3.84 -14.72 8.87
C PRO A 62 2.93 -15.58 9.76
N ASP A 63 2.52 -15.02 10.89
CA ASP A 63 1.69 -15.74 11.84
C ASP A 63 0.40 -16.20 11.15
N PRO A 64 0.02 -17.48 11.29
CA PRO A 64 -1.21 -17.99 10.73
C PRO A 64 -2.40 -17.17 11.23
N VAL A 65 -3.25 -16.70 10.31
CA VAL A 65 -4.40 -15.85 10.62
C VAL A 65 -5.51 -16.72 11.19
N GLU A 66 -6.05 -16.34 12.36
CA GLU A 66 -7.09 -17.09 13.05
C GLU A 66 -8.50 -16.88 12.44
N LEU A 67 -9.31 -17.95 12.49
CA LEU A 67 -10.73 -17.92 12.15
C LEU A 67 -11.56 -17.24 13.25
N THR A 68 -12.20 -16.12 12.89
CA THR A 68 -13.21 -15.44 13.70
C THR A 68 -14.60 -15.91 13.31
N ILE A 69 -15.38 -16.38 14.30
CA ILE A 69 -16.77 -16.82 14.10
C ILE A 69 -17.73 -15.65 14.38
N VAL A 70 -18.67 -15.42 13.46
CA VAL A 70 -19.67 -14.36 13.58
C VAL A 70 -20.93 -14.92 14.25
N ALA A 71 -20.86 -15.24 15.55
CA ALA A 71 -21.94 -15.89 16.28
C ALA A 71 -23.28 -15.16 16.15
N ALA A 72 -23.26 -13.81 16.21
CA ALA A 72 -24.45 -12.97 16.09
C ALA A 72 -25.16 -13.08 14.72
N ALA A 73 -24.48 -13.58 13.67
CA ALA A 73 -25.08 -13.78 12.36
C ALA A 73 -26.17 -14.87 12.36
N HIS A 74 -26.07 -15.83 13.28
CA HIS A 74 -27.06 -16.89 13.46
C HIS A 74 -28.45 -16.32 13.78
N HIS A 75 -28.51 -15.34 14.68
CA HIS A 75 -29.77 -14.65 15.03
C HIS A 75 -30.37 -13.83 13.88
N LYS A 76 -29.57 -13.52 12.85
CA LYS A 76 -30.00 -12.84 11.62
C LYS A 76 -30.33 -13.82 10.49
N GLY A 77 -30.29 -15.13 10.73
CA GLY A 77 -30.55 -16.18 9.73
C GLY A 77 -29.38 -16.43 8.77
N ALA A 78 -28.23 -15.78 8.98
CA ALA A 78 -27.02 -16.05 8.19
C ALA A 78 -26.24 -17.20 8.82
N VAL A 79 -26.28 -18.35 8.16
CA VAL A 79 -25.65 -19.61 8.60
C VAL A 79 -24.91 -20.29 7.46
N CYS A 80 -24.05 -21.26 7.76
CA CYS A 80 -23.51 -22.21 6.79
C CYS A 80 -24.54 -23.32 6.44
N LEU A 81 -24.21 -24.23 5.53
CA LEU A 81 -25.11 -25.33 5.13
C LEU A 81 -25.52 -26.22 6.33
N ASP A 82 -24.64 -26.38 7.33
CA ASP A 82 -24.91 -27.16 8.55
C ASP A 82 -25.65 -26.39 9.66
N GLY A 83 -25.98 -25.12 9.42
CA GLY A 83 -26.60 -24.24 10.40
C GLY A 83 -25.63 -23.55 11.37
N SER A 84 -24.33 -23.87 11.31
CA SER A 84 -23.32 -23.15 12.09
C SER A 84 -23.21 -21.68 11.66
N PRO A 85 -22.80 -20.75 12.55
CA PRO A 85 -22.54 -19.37 12.16
C PRO A 85 -21.37 -19.28 11.16
N PRO A 86 -21.39 -18.35 10.21
CA PRO A 86 -20.28 -18.11 9.30
C PRO A 86 -19.05 -17.56 10.04
N GLY A 87 -17.91 -17.56 9.35
CA GLY A 87 -16.67 -17.01 9.88
C GLY A 87 -15.80 -16.38 8.81
N TYR A 88 -14.79 -15.66 9.28
CA TYR A 88 -13.76 -15.07 8.44
C TYR A 88 -12.38 -15.11 9.10
N HIS A 89 -11.34 -15.12 8.28
CA HIS A 89 -9.96 -14.85 8.72
C HIS A 89 -9.66 -13.39 8.49
N LEU A 90 -9.11 -12.70 9.50
CA LEU A 90 -8.83 -11.26 9.43
C LEU A 90 -7.38 -10.96 9.76
N GLN A 91 -6.67 -10.37 8.81
CA GLN A 91 -5.38 -9.75 9.06
C GLN A 91 -5.52 -8.24 8.97
N THR A 92 -5.17 -7.51 10.03
CA THR A 92 -5.30 -6.06 10.07
C THR A 92 -4.19 -5.37 9.27
N GLY A 93 -4.57 -4.38 8.45
CA GLY A 93 -3.60 -3.49 7.82
C GLY A 93 -2.90 -2.59 8.84
N SER A 94 -1.65 -2.23 8.56
CA SER A 94 -0.81 -1.23 9.23
C SER A 94 -0.51 -0.03 8.31
N GLY A 95 0.18 0.99 8.82
CA GLY A 95 0.64 2.16 8.03
C GLY A 95 -0.44 2.78 7.13
N GLY A 96 -0.09 2.98 5.85
CA GLY A 96 -0.91 3.68 4.86
C GLY A 96 -2.13 2.92 4.33
N GLY A 97 -2.49 1.76 4.89
CA GLY A 97 -3.74 1.08 4.55
C GLY A 97 -4.42 0.44 5.77
N SER A 98 -4.11 0.96 6.96
CA SER A 98 -4.92 0.81 8.17
C SER A 98 -6.40 1.24 7.98
N ARG A 99 -6.75 1.90 6.88
CA ARG A 99 -8.12 2.35 6.54
C ARG A 99 -8.66 1.76 5.23
N SER A 100 -7.98 0.77 4.65
CA SER A 100 -8.39 0.12 3.40
C SER A 100 -8.75 -1.35 3.63
N TRP A 101 -9.62 -1.91 2.80
CA TRP A 101 -10.25 -3.22 3.00
C TRP A 101 -10.12 -4.11 1.76
N LEU A 102 -9.63 -5.35 1.94
CA LEU A 102 -9.56 -6.38 0.90
C LEU A 102 -10.49 -7.51 1.31
N ILE A 103 -11.59 -7.67 0.60
CA ILE A 103 -12.50 -8.76 0.87
C ILE A 103 -12.23 -9.85 -0.17
N HIS A 104 -11.79 -11.01 0.29
CA HIS A 104 -11.59 -12.19 -0.54
C HIS A 104 -12.72 -13.19 -0.27
N LEU A 105 -13.50 -13.50 -1.30
CA LEU A 105 -14.53 -14.53 -1.22
C LEU A 105 -13.93 -15.84 -1.72
N GLU A 106 -13.76 -16.81 -0.82
CA GLU A 106 -13.20 -18.11 -1.21
C GLU A 106 -14.15 -18.83 -2.19
N GLY A 107 -13.58 -19.41 -3.24
CA GLY A 107 -14.31 -20.27 -4.18
C GLY A 107 -14.59 -21.67 -3.61
N GLY A 108 -14.70 -22.66 -4.50
CA GLY A 108 -14.89 -24.07 -4.14
C GLY A 108 -16.08 -24.76 -4.82
N GLY A 109 -16.71 -24.13 -5.81
CA GLY A 109 -17.88 -24.65 -6.52
C GLY A 109 -19.19 -24.49 -5.73
N TRP A 110 -20.23 -25.19 -6.15
CA TRP A 110 -21.56 -25.17 -5.52
C TRP A 110 -22.15 -26.58 -5.42
N CYS A 111 -23.27 -26.69 -4.70
CA CYS A 111 -24.16 -27.86 -4.70
C CYS A 111 -25.54 -27.39 -5.16
N ASP A 112 -26.29 -28.27 -5.81
CA ASP A 112 -27.51 -27.95 -6.57
C ASP A 112 -28.67 -28.92 -6.29
N THR A 113 -28.43 -30.00 -5.54
CA THR A 113 -29.46 -30.96 -5.12
C THR A 113 -29.42 -31.14 -3.61
N VAL A 114 -30.53 -31.57 -3.02
CA VAL A 114 -30.59 -31.89 -1.57
C VAL A 114 -29.49 -32.87 -1.18
N ARG A 115 -29.25 -33.90 -2.01
CA ARG A 115 -28.21 -34.89 -1.78
C ARG A 115 -26.81 -34.28 -1.84
N SER A 116 -26.48 -33.58 -2.93
CA SER A 116 -25.14 -32.99 -3.10
C SER A 116 -24.84 -31.94 -2.01
N CYS A 117 -25.84 -31.18 -1.58
CA CYS A 117 -25.69 -30.23 -0.48
C CYS A 117 -25.58 -30.91 0.90
N SER A 118 -26.34 -31.98 1.14
CA SER A 118 -26.25 -32.77 2.37
C SER A 118 -24.85 -33.37 2.53
N ASP A 119 -24.30 -33.93 1.45
CA ASP A 119 -22.95 -34.52 1.45
C ASP A 119 -21.88 -33.44 1.71
N ARG A 120 -22.06 -32.24 1.14
CA ARG A 120 -21.13 -31.13 1.30
C ARG A 120 -21.21 -30.44 2.67
N ARG A 121 -22.31 -30.62 3.39
CA ARG A 121 -22.63 -29.90 4.64
C ARG A 121 -21.58 -30.09 5.74
N MET A 122 -20.99 -31.27 5.84
CA MET A 122 -20.00 -31.64 6.87
C MET A 122 -18.55 -31.47 6.39
N THR A 123 -18.31 -30.50 5.50
CA THR A 123 -16.98 -30.19 4.95
C THR A 123 -16.54 -28.78 5.35
N PHE A 124 -15.27 -28.46 5.10
CA PHE A 124 -14.69 -27.14 5.35
C PHE A 124 -15.35 -25.99 4.55
N HIS A 125 -16.11 -26.29 3.49
CA HIS A 125 -16.93 -25.31 2.77
C HIS A 125 -18.38 -25.28 3.24
N GLY A 126 -18.88 -26.34 3.87
CA GLY A 126 -20.28 -26.47 4.29
C GLY A 126 -20.55 -26.07 5.74
N SER A 127 -19.52 -25.96 6.57
CA SER A 127 -19.65 -25.73 8.01
C SER A 127 -18.44 -25.04 8.61
N SER A 128 -18.66 -24.08 9.50
CA SER A 128 -17.59 -23.39 10.22
C SER A 128 -16.89 -24.25 11.26
N LYS A 129 -17.50 -25.37 11.67
CA LYS A 129 -16.90 -26.37 12.57
C LYS A 129 -15.73 -27.11 11.92
N PHE A 130 -15.71 -27.17 10.59
CA PHE A 130 -14.68 -27.85 9.80
C PHE A 130 -13.80 -26.87 9.00
N MET A 131 -13.98 -25.56 9.19
CA MET A 131 -13.09 -24.57 8.59
C MET A 131 -11.69 -24.65 9.21
N GLN A 132 -10.68 -24.32 8.41
CA GLN A 132 -9.32 -24.20 8.91
C GLN A 132 -9.26 -23.11 9.98
N ARG A 133 -8.82 -23.48 11.19
CA ARG A 133 -8.75 -22.56 12.33
C ARG A 133 -7.67 -21.49 12.12
N HIS A 134 -6.63 -21.82 11.36
CA HIS A 134 -5.52 -20.94 11.05
C HIS A 134 -5.13 -21.09 9.59
N ILE A 135 -4.90 -19.98 8.88
CA ILE A 135 -4.46 -19.99 7.48
C ILE A 135 -3.31 -19.02 7.23
N ASN A 136 -2.42 -19.40 6.33
CA ASN A 136 -1.31 -18.54 5.91
C ASN A 136 -1.76 -17.72 4.70
N PHE A 137 -1.80 -16.40 4.85
CA PHE A 137 -2.05 -15.53 3.72
C PHE A 137 -0.81 -15.40 2.82
N THR A 138 -1.01 -15.64 1.54
CA THR A 138 0.03 -15.61 0.50
C THR A 138 -0.43 -14.77 -0.70
N GLY A 139 0.48 -14.48 -1.64
CA GLY A 139 0.19 -13.65 -2.82
C GLY A 139 -0.39 -12.29 -2.43
N ILE A 140 -1.50 -11.90 -3.06
CA ILE A 140 -2.17 -10.60 -2.82
C ILE A 140 -2.74 -10.46 -1.40
N LEU A 141 -2.96 -11.57 -0.69
CA LEU A 141 -3.44 -11.55 0.69
C LEU A 141 -2.29 -11.39 1.69
N SER A 142 -1.03 -11.57 1.26
CA SER A 142 0.13 -11.52 2.13
C SER A 142 0.40 -10.11 2.65
N ASN A 143 0.88 -10.02 3.88
CA ASN A 143 1.46 -8.79 4.44
C ASN A 143 2.93 -8.60 4.05
N ASP A 144 3.58 -9.58 3.41
CA ASP A 144 4.96 -9.49 2.96
C ASP A 144 5.06 -8.55 1.72
N PRO A 145 5.81 -7.45 1.81
CA PRO A 145 6.08 -6.56 0.68
C PRO A 145 6.64 -7.24 -0.57
N ALA A 146 7.39 -8.33 -0.42
CA ALA A 146 7.97 -9.07 -1.54
C ALA A 146 6.90 -9.85 -2.32
N LEU A 147 5.90 -10.38 -1.62
CA LEU A 147 4.78 -11.12 -2.21
C LEU A 147 3.62 -10.18 -2.61
N ASN A 148 3.53 -9.01 -1.97
CA ASN A 148 2.44 -8.06 -2.14
C ASN A 148 2.93 -6.59 -2.24
N PRO A 149 3.68 -6.22 -3.30
CA PRO A 149 4.44 -4.97 -3.38
C PRO A 149 3.61 -3.69 -3.50
N GLY A 150 2.34 -3.78 -3.93
CA GLY A 150 1.44 -2.61 -4.04
C GLY A 150 0.78 -2.21 -2.71
N THR A 151 0.82 -3.10 -1.72
CA THR A 151 -0.06 -3.06 -0.54
C THR A 151 0.65 -3.51 0.73
N CYS A 152 1.98 -3.34 0.79
CA CYS A 152 2.96 -3.70 1.85
C CYS A 152 2.62 -3.40 3.31
N THR A 153 1.42 -2.92 3.60
CA THR A 153 0.95 -2.51 4.91
C THR A 153 -0.58 -2.58 4.96
N ARG A 154 -1.32 -2.86 3.89
CA ARG A 154 -2.42 -1.93 3.56
C ARG A 154 -3.87 -2.44 3.57
N LEU A 155 -4.22 -3.69 3.85
CA LEU A 155 -5.64 -4.06 3.80
C LEU A 155 -6.03 -5.00 4.93
N PHE A 156 -7.21 -4.75 5.51
CA PHE A 156 -7.93 -5.79 6.22
C PHE A 156 -8.30 -6.88 5.24
N VAL A 157 -7.65 -8.04 5.33
CA VAL A 157 -7.96 -9.18 4.46
C VAL A 157 -8.98 -10.07 5.15
N GLY A 158 -10.19 -10.14 4.61
CA GLY A 158 -11.27 -11.02 5.08
C GLY A 158 -11.50 -12.16 4.12
N LEU A 159 -11.19 -13.41 4.50
CA LEU A 159 -11.67 -14.60 3.77
C LEU A 159 -13.05 -14.96 4.32
N LEU A 160 -14.13 -14.65 3.59
CA LEU A 160 -15.49 -14.93 4.07
C LEU A 160 -15.98 -16.28 3.54
N LYS A 161 -16.37 -17.16 4.46
CA LYS A 161 -17.11 -18.38 4.13
C LYS A 161 -18.55 -18.29 4.59
N TYR A 162 -19.44 -18.17 3.62
CA TYR A 162 -20.88 -18.10 3.84
C TYR A 162 -21.59 -18.94 2.77
N SER A 163 -22.62 -19.68 3.19
CA SER A 163 -23.51 -20.38 2.27
C SER A 163 -24.92 -19.93 2.58
N ARG A 164 -25.58 -19.21 1.66
CA ARG A 164 -27.02 -19.01 1.80
C ARG A 164 -27.69 -20.38 1.82
N LYS A 165 -28.60 -20.60 2.77
CA LYS A 165 -29.69 -21.56 2.56
C LYS A 165 -30.38 -21.11 1.28
N GLN A 166 -30.10 -21.76 0.16
CA GLN A 166 -31.08 -21.77 -0.90
C GLN A 166 -32.22 -22.61 -0.35
N GLU A 167 -33.42 -22.03 -0.33
CA GLU A 167 -34.65 -22.79 -0.16
C GLU A 167 -34.69 -23.77 -1.33
N VAL A 168 -34.13 -24.96 -1.12
CA VAL A 168 -34.38 -26.10 -1.97
C VAL A 168 -35.80 -26.51 -1.60
N PHE A 169 -36.73 -26.19 -2.51
CA PHE A 169 -38.14 -26.56 -2.47
C PHE A 169 -38.33 -28.06 -2.22
#